data_AF-A0A7V9N317-F1
#
_entry.id   AF-A0A7V9N317-F1
#
_cell.length_a   1.000
_cell.length_b   1.000
_cell.length_c   1.000
_cell.angle_alpha   90.00
_cell.angle_beta   90.00
_cell.angle_gamma   90.00
#
_symmetry.space_group_name_H-M   'P 1'
#
loop_
_entity.id
_entity.type
_entity.pdbx_description
1 polymer ?
#
loop_
_entity_poly.entity_id
_entity_poly.type
_entity_poly.pdbx_seq_one_letter_code
_entity_poly.pdbx_strand_id
1 'polypeptide(L)'
;MDDLNFRNTMKGLIADRWATVWRAIPVALEGTDIEGVHDVRVASRRLRAAMDVAAPVFAQRWYKMLHRTAKELTGALGEVRDRDVLLVALREDRSAAPLAEHPGLDRLIERVERERAAARVDMERYLRELLEGPLHDEVERRFSRIPVDSNGSIVADRIAQ
;
A
#
# COMPACT_ATOMS: atom_id res chain seq x y z
N MET A 1 21.60 -21.50 -3.16
CA MET A 1 20.91 -20.76 -2.09
C MET A 1 19.78 -21.66 -1.63
N ASP A 2 19.79 -22.10 -0.37
CA ASP A 2 18.79 -23.03 0.15
C ASP A 2 17.40 -22.38 0.16
N ASP A 3 16.37 -23.07 -0.36
CA ASP A 3 15.00 -22.57 -0.51
C ASP A 3 14.41 -22.15 0.85
N LEU A 4 14.84 -22.81 1.94
CA LEU A 4 14.44 -22.48 3.31
C LEU A 4 15.00 -21.12 3.77
N ASN A 5 16.26 -20.84 3.44
CA ASN A 5 16.90 -19.56 3.78
C ASN A 5 16.27 -18.39 3.00
N PHE A 6 15.98 -18.61 1.71
CA PHE A 6 15.27 -17.62 0.90
C PHE A 6 13.87 -17.34 1.46
N ARG A 7 13.11 -18.39 1.79
CA ARG A 7 11.77 -18.25 2.38
C ARG A 7 11.76 -17.45 3.68
N ASN A 8 12.69 -17.73 4.60
CA ASN A 8 12.81 -17.02 5.87
C ASN A 8 13.20 -15.55 5.67
N THR A 9 14.16 -15.29 4.79
CA THR A 9 14.57 -13.92 4.41
C THR A 9 13.37 -13.13 3.87
N MET A 10 12.62 -13.72 2.94
CA MET A 10 11.43 -13.09 2.37
C MET A 10 10.32 -12.88 3.41
N LYS A 11 10.15 -13.81 4.36
CA LYS A 11 9.19 -13.66 5.45
C LYS A 11 9.50 -12.40 6.28
N GLY A 12 10.77 -12.22 6.67
CA GLY A 12 11.22 -11.04 7.41
C GLY A 12 11.04 -9.74 6.62
N LEU A 13 11.47 -9.72 5.35
CA LEU A 13 11.28 -8.56 4.47
C LEU A 13 9.80 -8.18 4.33
N ILE A 14 8.91 -9.14 4.09
CA ILE A 14 7.49 -8.87 3.94
C ILE A 14 6.88 -8.35 5.25
N ALA A 15 7.30 -8.87 6.41
CA ALA A 15 6.89 -8.36 7.71
C ALA A 15 7.24 -6.88 7.88
N ASP A 16 8.49 -6.51 7.61
CA ASP A 16 8.97 -5.12 7.71
C ASP A 16 8.21 -4.18 6.75
N ARG A 17 7.89 -4.67 5.54
CA ARG A 17 7.13 -3.88 4.55
C ARG A 17 5.68 -3.66 4.97
N TRP A 18 5.01 -4.67 5.53
CA TRP A 18 3.69 -4.48 6.13
C TRP A 18 3.74 -3.47 7.28
N ALA A 19 4.74 -3.56 8.15
CA ALA A 19 4.91 -2.59 9.24
C ALA A 19 5.16 -1.15 8.74
N THR A 20 5.85 -0.96 7.60
CA THR A 20 5.95 0.35 6.95
C THR A 20 4.59 0.84 6.45
N VAL A 21 3.80 -0.03 5.81
CA VAL A 21 2.44 0.31 5.36
C VAL A 21 1.58 0.75 6.54
N TRP A 22 1.53 -0.04 7.62
CA TRP A 22 0.70 0.27 8.79
C TRP A 22 1.03 1.60 9.45
N ARG A 23 2.31 1.95 9.56
CA ARG A 23 2.73 3.25 10.10
C ARG A 23 2.35 4.44 9.21
N ALA A 24 2.23 4.23 7.90
CA ALA A 24 1.93 5.31 6.96
C ALA A 24 0.42 5.55 6.81
N ILE A 25 -0.45 4.55 7.04
CA ILE A 25 -1.89 4.70 6.83
C ILE A 25 -2.51 5.83 7.67
N PRO A 26 -2.22 5.99 8.98
CA PRO A 26 -2.80 7.07 9.78
C PRO A 26 -2.57 8.46 9.17
N VAL A 27 -1.35 8.71 8.66
CA VAL A 27 -0.99 9.99 8.02
C VAL A 27 -1.82 10.24 6.75
N ALA A 28 -2.04 9.20 5.93
CA ALA A 28 -2.90 9.32 4.76
C ALA A 28 -4.38 9.57 5.10
N LEU A 29 -4.86 9.06 6.24
CA LEU A 29 -6.23 9.27 6.71
C LEU A 29 -6.45 10.66 7.34
N GLU A 30 -5.43 11.23 7.99
CA GLU A 30 -5.50 12.61 8.51
C GLU A 30 -5.66 13.63 7.37
N GLY A 31 -5.02 13.38 6.23
CA GLY A 31 -5.20 14.16 5.01
C GLY A 31 -4.74 15.61 5.11
N THR A 32 -3.94 15.93 6.13
CA THR A 32 -3.29 17.23 6.36
C THR A 32 -2.09 17.44 5.44
N ASP A 33 -1.52 16.34 4.93
CA ASP A 33 -0.35 16.33 4.05
C ASP A 33 -0.63 15.54 2.76
N ILE A 34 -0.37 16.16 1.60
CA ILE A 34 -0.45 15.54 0.27
C ILE A 34 0.56 14.37 0.17
N GLU A 35 1.66 14.42 0.93
CA GLU A 35 2.68 13.36 0.95
C GLU A 35 2.18 12.09 1.66
N GLY A 36 1.19 12.17 2.55
CA GLY A 36 0.67 11.00 3.28
C GLY A 36 0.16 9.88 2.35
N VAL A 37 -0.63 10.23 1.33
CA VAL A 37 -1.11 9.27 0.32
C VAL A 37 0.04 8.73 -0.53
N HIS A 38 1.03 9.59 -0.83
CA HIS A 38 2.21 9.19 -1.59
C HIS A 38 3.03 8.13 -0.84
N ASP A 39 3.25 8.31 0.46
CA ASP A 39 4.03 7.41 1.29
C ASP A 39 3.41 6.03 1.41
N VAL A 40 2.09 5.94 1.66
CA VAL A 40 1.39 4.64 1.67
C VAL A 40 1.46 4.00 0.29
N ARG A 41 1.37 4.77 -0.80
CA ARG A 41 1.49 4.23 -2.18
C ARG A 41 2.89 3.67 -2.43
N VAL A 42 3.94 4.36 -1.98
CA VAL A 42 5.33 3.88 -2.10
C VAL A 42 5.52 2.60 -1.27
N ALA A 43 5.05 2.59 -0.02
CA ALA A 43 5.15 1.44 0.88
C ALA A 43 4.40 0.22 0.33
N SER A 44 3.16 0.40 -0.15
CA SER A 44 2.33 -0.68 -0.69
C SER A 44 2.89 -1.26 -1.99
N ARG A 45 3.45 -0.43 -2.90
CA ARG A 45 4.16 -0.94 -4.09
C ARG A 45 5.38 -1.79 -3.72
N ARG A 46 6.18 -1.35 -2.75
CA ARG A 46 7.37 -2.09 -2.29
C ARG A 46 6.99 -3.41 -1.63
N LEU A 47 5.92 -3.41 -0.83
CA LEU A 47 5.33 -4.61 -0.25
C LEU A 47 4.89 -5.58 -1.36
N ARG A 48 4.08 -5.11 -2.31
CA ARG A 48 3.60 -5.94 -3.42
C ARG A 48 4.76 -6.54 -4.21
N ALA A 49 5.78 -5.74 -4.55
CA ALA A 49 6.95 -6.24 -5.27
C ALA A 49 7.69 -7.34 -4.48
N ALA A 50 7.85 -7.18 -3.16
CA ALA A 50 8.42 -8.24 -2.32
C ALA A 50 7.54 -9.49 -2.33
N MET A 51 6.21 -9.33 -2.34
CA MET A 51 5.28 -10.46 -2.39
C MET A 51 5.25 -11.15 -3.77
N ASP A 52 5.39 -10.40 -4.86
CA ASP A 52 5.52 -10.97 -6.22
C ASP A 52 6.76 -11.87 -6.30
N VAL A 53 7.91 -11.42 -5.77
CA VAL A 53 9.17 -12.19 -5.73
C VAL A 53 9.05 -13.45 -4.87
N ALA A 54 8.32 -13.40 -3.76
CA ALA A 54 8.18 -14.52 -2.84
C ALA A 54 7.04 -15.49 -3.22
N ALA A 55 6.19 -15.16 -4.20
CA ALA A 55 5.06 -15.98 -4.61
C ALA A 55 5.41 -17.47 -4.91
N PRO A 56 6.56 -17.81 -5.55
CA PRO A 56 6.92 -19.20 -5.81
C PRO A 56 7.12 -20.04 -4.53
N VAL A 57 7.61 -19.44 -3.45
CA VAL A 57 7.91 -20.16 -2.18
C VAL A 57 6.78 -20.08 -1.15
N PHE A 58 5.70 -19.34 -1.43
CA PHE A 58 4.50 -19.25 -0.59
C PHE A 58 3.22 -19.56 -1.38
N ALA A 59 3.11 -20.77 -1.93
CA ALA A 59 1.95 -21.22 -2.71
C ALA A 59 0.63 -21.42 -1.92
N GLN A 60 0.55 -20.93 -0.68
CA GLN A 60 -0.56 -21.18 0.24
C GLN A 60 -1.71 -20.17 0.05
N ARG A 61 -2.95 -20.60 0.33
CA ARG A 61 -4.17 -19.78 0.13
C ARG A 61 -4.12 -18.44 0.88
N TRP A 62 -3.60 -18.43 2.11
CA TRP A 62 -3.48 -17.22 2.91
C TRP A 62 -2.52 -16.20 2.27
N TYR A 63 -1.44 -16.66 1.63
CA TYR A 63 -0.48 -15.76 0.98
C TYR A 63 -1.10 -15.07 -0.22
N LYS A 64 -1.84 -15.83 -1.04
CA LYS A 64 -2.58 -15.28 -2.18
C LYS A 64 -3.62 -14.23 -1.74
N MET A 65 -4.25 -14.42 -0.59
CA MET A 65 -5.18 -13.44 -0.01
C MET A 65 -4.44 -12.15 0.39
N LEU A 66 -3.37 -12.25 1.18
CA LEU A 66 -2.60 -11.08 1.61
C LEU A 66 -1.97 -10.34 0.41
N HIS A 67 -1.52 -11.08 -0.59
CA HIS A 67 -0.97 -10.51 -1.82
C HIS A 67 -2.03 -9.73 -2.60
N ARG A 68 -3.24 -10.30 -2.73
CA ARG A 68 -4.38 -9.60 -3.35
C ARG A 68 -4.69 -8.32 -2.59
N THR A 69 -4.70 -8.34 -1.25
CA THR A 69 -4.91 -7.14 -0.44
C THR A 69 -3.83 -6.08 -0.68
N ALA A 70 -2.54 -6.46 -0.75
CA ALA A 70 -1.47 -5.51 -1.09
C ALA A 70 -1.66 -4.88 -2.49
N LYS A 71 -2.19 -5.65 -3.45
CA LYS A 71 -2.55 -5.14 -4.79
C LYS A 71 -3.74 -4.18 -4.75
N GLU A 72 -4.80 -4.52 -4.03
CA GLU A 72 -5.99 -3.67 -3.85
C GLU A 72 -5.63 -2.36 -3.17
N LEU A 73 -4.83 -2.41 -2.10
CA LEU A 73 -4.29 -1.23 -1.42
C LEU A 73 -3.53 -0.31 -2.38
N THR A 74 -2.62 -0.87 -3.19
CA THR A 74 -1.87 -0.11 -4.19
C THR A 74 -2.79 0.55 -5.22
N GLY A 75 -3.87 -0.15 -5.61
CA GLY A 75 -4.88 0.34 -6.55
C GLY A 75 -5.68 1.50 -5.98
N ALA A 76 -6.24 1.36 -4.79
CA ALA A 76 -7.03 2.40 -4.12
C ALA A 76 -6.23 3.71 -3.96
N LEU A 77 -4.96 3.61 -3.56
CA LEU A 77 -4.05 4.77 -3.45
C LEU A 77 -3.68 5.34 -4.82
N GLY A 78 -3.66 4.50 -5.86
CA GLY A 78 -3.38 4.91 -7.22
C GLY A 78 -4.46 5.79 -7.81
N GLU A 79 -5.73 5.45 -7.55
CA GLU A 79 -6.84 6.27 -8.05
C GLU A 79 -6.72 7.72 -7.58
N VAL A 80 -6.39 7.97 -6.31
CA VAL A 80 -6.19 9.34 -5.80
C VAL A 80 -4.95 9.98 -6.44
N ARG A 81 -3.81 9.28 -6.43
CA ARG A 81 -2.53 9.85 -6.87
C ARG A 81 -2.51 10.19 -8.36
N ASP A 82 -3.18 9.40 -9.18
CA ASP A 82 -3.20 9.64 -10.63
C ASP A 82 -3.98 10.93 -10.94
N ARG A 83 -5.03 11.26 -10.16
CA ARG A 83 -5.71 12.58 -10.26
C ARG A 83 -4.85 13.71 -9.68
N ASP A 84 -4.12 13.48 -8.59
CA ASP A 84 -3.18 14.51 -8.07
C ASP A 84 -2.19 14.94 -9.15
N VAL A 85 -1.58 13.98 -9.84
CA VAL A 85 -0.61 14.24 -10.92
C VAL A 85 -1.29 14.96 -12.09
N LEU A 86 -2.48 14.53 -12.49
CA LEU A 86 -3.23 15.19 -13.56
C LEU A 86 -3.61 16.63 -13.20
N LEU A 87 -4.02 16.90 -11.96
CA LEU A 87 -4.37 18.25 -11.50
C LEU A 87 -3.15 19.19 -11.50
N VAL A 88 -1.97 18.69 -11.14
CA VAL A 88 -0.73 19.48 -11.23
C VAL A 88 -0.48 19.89 -12.68
N ALA A 89 -0.48 18.91 -13.60
CA ALA A 89 -0.27 19.17 -15.03
C ALA A 89 -1.32 20.14 -15.61
N LEU A 90 -2.61 19.94 -15.31
CA LEU A 90 -3.68 20.81 -15.81
C LEU A 90 -3.57 22.24 -15.28
N ARG A 91 -3.14 22.43 -14.03
CA ARG A 91 -2.94 23.76 -13.46
C ARG A 91 -1.73 24.46 -14.06
N GLU A 92 -0.65 23.71 -14.36
CA GLU A 92 0.50 24.22 -15.11
C GLU A 92 0.10 24.64 -16.53
N ASP A 93 -0.60 23.78 -17.26
CA ASP A 93 -1.11 24.07 -18.61
C ASP A 93 -2.01 25.32 -18.60
N ARG A 94 -2.93 25.41 -17.64
CA ARG A 94 -3.81 26.59 -17.46
C ARG A 94 -3.02 27.86 -17.22
N SER A 95 -1.94 27.79 -16.45
CA SER A 95 -1.09 28.97 -16.17
C SER A 95 -0.34 29.46 -17.42
N ALA A 96 -0.04 28.57 -18.37
CA ALA A 96 0.65 28.88 -19.62
C ALA A 96 -0.30 29.20 -20.79
N ALA A 97 -1.58 28.84 -20.69
CA ALA A 97 -2.55 28.98 -21.76
C ALA A 97 -3.09 30.42 -21.95
N PRO A 98 -3.49 30.80 -23.18
CA PRO A 98 -4.23 32.04 -23.43
C PRO A 98 -5.53 32.12 -22.63
N LEU A 99 -5.93 33.34 -22.22
CA LEU A 99 -7.14 33.56 -21.41
C LEU A 99 -8.42 32.99 -22.05
N ALA A 100 -8.48 32.91 -23.39
CA ALA A 100 -9.62 32.33 -24.11
C ALA A 100 -9.82 30.82 -23.82
N GLU A 101 -8.76 30.10 -23.43
CA GLU A 101 -8.79 28.66 -23.16
C GLU A 101 -9.10 28.35 -21.68
N HIS A 102 -8.97 29.33 -20.78
CA HIS A 102 -9.16 29.15 -19.34
C HIS A 102 -10.53 28.53 -18.99
N PRO A 103 -11.67 28.95 -19.57
CA PRO A 103 -12.95 28.35 -19.23
C PRO A 103 -13.06 26.86 -19.54
N GLY A 104 -12.33 26.37 -20.54
CA GLY A 104 -12.29 24.94 -20.87
C GLY A 104 -11.45 24.16 -19.86
N LEU A 105 -10.26 24.67 -19.54
CA LEU A 105 -9.35 24.08 -18.56
C LEU A 105 -9.94 24.09 -17.15
N ASP A 106 -10.63 25.16 -16.76
CA ASP A 106 -11.32 25.27 -15.48
C ASP A 106 -12.36 24.16 -15.29
N ARG A 107 -13.22 23.92 -16.29
CA ARG A 107 -14.21 22.83 -16.23
C ARG A 107 -13.56 21.46 -16.12
N LEU A 108 -12.41 21.26 -16.78
CA LEU A 108 -11.68 20.00 -16.70
C LEU A 108 -11.05 19.81 -15.32
N ILE A 109 -10.41 20.84 -14.77
CA ILE A 109 -9.86 20.85 -13.41
C ILE A 109 -10.96 20.52 -12.40
N GLU A 110 -12.09 21.22 -12.44
CA GLU A 110 -13.22 20.98 -11.54
C GLU A 110 -13.75 19.54 -11.63
N ARG A 111 -13.78 18.96 -12.83
CA ARG A 111 -14.17 17.56 -13.02
C ARG A 111 -13.18 16.62 -12.34
N VAL A 112 -11.88 16.81 -12.57
CA VAL A 112 -10.84 15.95 -11.98
C VAL A 112 -10.80 16.11 -10.46
N GLU A 113 -11.06 17.30 -9.93
CA GLU A 113 -11.19 17.53 -8.47
C GLU A 113 -12.34 16.73 -7.86
N ARG A 114 -13.50 16.68 -8.52
CA ARG A 114 -14.64 15.83 -8.08
C ARG A 114 -14.29 14.34 -8.12
N GLU A 115 -13.64 13.89 -9.18
CA GLU A 115 -13.20 12.49 -9.33
C GLU A 115 -12.18 12.12 -8.25
N ARG A 116 -11.22 13.01 -7.96
CA ARG A 116 -10.25 12.85 -6.87
C ARG A 116 -10.93 12.76 -5.51
N ALA A 117 -11.91 13.63 -5.24
CA ALA A 117 -12.64 13.62 -3.98
C ALA A 117 -13.40 12.31 -3.77
N ALA A 118 -14.06 11.79 -4.81
CA ALA A 118 -14.72 10.48 -4.76
C ALA A 118 -13.72 9.34 -4.51
N ALA A 119 -12.60 9.31 -5.26
CA ALA A 119 -11.54 8.33 -5.06
C ALA A 119 -10.94 8.38 -3.65
N ARG A 120 -10.83 9.58 -3.07
CA ARG A 120 -10.35 9.76 -1.70
C ARG A 120 -11.31 9.17 -0.67
N VAL A 121 -12.61 9.37 -0.82
CA VAL A 121 -13.62 8.75 0.07
C VAL A 121 -13.53 7.22 0.00
N ASP A 122 -13.41 6.66 -1.20
CA ASP A 122 -13.29 5.21 -1.39
C ASP A 122 -11.99 4.66 -0.77
N MET A 123 -10.87 5.38 -0.95
CA MET A 123 -9.59 5.06 -0.34
C MET A 123 -9.67 5.10 1.18
N GLU A 124 -10.22 6.17 1.77
CA GLU A 124 -10.33 6.31 3.23
C GLU A 124 -11.19 5.19 3.85
N ARG A 125 -12.33 4.87 3.22
CA ARG A 125 -13.17 3.74 3.63
C ARG A 125 -12.37 2.44 3.61
N TYR A 126 -11.69 2.15 2.51
CA TYR A 126 -10.88 0.94 2.37
C TYR A 126 -9.76 0.86 3.41
N LEU A 127 -9.04 1.96 3.66
CA LEU A 127 -7.96 2.01 4.64
C LEU A 127 -8.47 1.81 6.07
N ARG A 128 -9.65 2.34 6.43
CA ARG A 128 -10.27 2.11 7.74
C ARG A 128 -10.69 0.65 7.90
N GLU A 129 -11.38 0.09 6.92
CA GLU A 129 -11.74 -1.34 6.91
C GLU A 129 -10.50 -2.25 7.03
N LEU A 130 -9.39 -1.84 6.42
CA LEU A 130 -8.12 -2.55 6.48
C LEU A 130 -7.50 -2.54 7.88
N LEU A 131 -7.55 -1.39 8.58
CA LEU A 131 -7.02 -1.22 9.93
C LEU A 131 -7.90 -1.87 11.01
N GLU A 132 -9.22 -1.80 10.85
CA GLU A 132 -10.19 -2.32 11.81
C GLU A 132 -10.50 -3.81 11.57
N GLY A 133 -10.17 -4.32 10.38
CA GLY A 133 -10.40 -5.70 9.98
C GLY A 133 -9.37 -6.70 10.53
N PRO A 134 -9.62 -8.01 10.36
CA PRO A 134 -8.76 -9.07 10.89
C PRO A 134 -7.43 -9.23 10.14
N LEU A 135 -7.18 -8.39 9.12
CA LEU A 135 -5.99 -8.54 8.28
C LEU A 135 -4.71 -8.20 9.05
N HIS A 136 -4.75 -7.19 9.93
CA HIS A 136 -3.60 -6.82 10.75
C HIS A 136 -3.12 -8.03 11.57
N ASP A 137 -4.05 -8.66 12.30
CA ASP A 137 -3.78 -9.86 13.11
C ASP A 137 -3.33 -11.04 12.24
N GLU A 138 -3.90 -11.21 11.05
CA GLU A 138 -3.48 -12.27 10.13
C GLU A 138 -2.06 -12.05 9.61
N VAL A 139 -1.68 -10.80 9.30
CA VAL A 139 -0.32 -10.44 8.91
C VAL A 139 0.64 -10.72 10.06
N GLU A 140 0.33 -10.29 11.28
CA GLU A 140 1.14 -10.58 12.46
C GLU A 140 1.27 -12.09 12.70
N ARG A 141 0.18 -12.84 12.66
CA ARG A 141 0.20 -14.30 12.85
C ARG A 141 1.05 -15.04 11.81
N ARG A 142 1.04 -14.57 10.55
CA ARG A 142 1.74 -15.23 9.44
C ARG A 142 3.19 -14.77 9.29
N PHE A 143 3.47 -13.52 9.60
CA PHE A 143 4.77 -12.87 9.37
C PHE A 143 5.49 -12.45 10.64
N SER A 144 4.95 -12.70 11.84
CA SER A 144 5.69 -12.50 13.08
C SER A 144 7.03 -13.22 12.99
N ARG A 145 8.06 -12.50 13.44
CA ARG A 145 9.41 -13.05 13.54
C ARG A 145 9.29 -14.28 14.42
N ILE A 146 9.54 -15.46 13.84
CA ILE A 146 9.99 -16.58 14.67
C ILE A 146 11.26 -16.04 15.33
N PRO A 147 11.40 -16.09 16.67
CA PRO A 147 12.67 -15.76 17.29
C PRO A 147 13.72 -16.65 16.65
N VAL A 148 14.55 -16.07 15.81
CA VAL A 148 15.76 -16.72 15.35
C VAL A 148 16.78 -16.37 16.43
N ASP A 149 17.30 -17.38 17.11
CA ASP A 149 18.36 -17.15 18.09
C ASP A 149 19.61 -16.57 17.39
N SER A 150 20.58 -16.11 18.18
CA SER A 150 21.82 -15.50 17.69
C SER A 150 22.64 -16.40 16.75
N ASN A 151 22.24 -17.66 16.56
CA ASN A 151 22.89 -18.65 15.71
C ASN A 151 22.12 -18.97 14.41
N GLY A 152 21.00 -18.30 14.10
CA GLY A 152 20.30 -18.50 12.83
C GLY A 152 19.38 -19.73 12.80
N SER A 153 19.11 -20.38 13.95
CA SER A 153 18.23 -21.55 14.00
C SER A 153 16.76 -21.17 14.20
N ILE A 154 15.86 -21.86 13.50
CA ILE A 154 14.41 -21.73 13.68
C ILE A 154 14.06 -22.35 15.03
N VAL A 155 13.68 -21.54 16.02
CA VAL A 155 13.07 -22.04 17.26
C VAL A 155 11.64 -22.46 16.95
N ALA A 156 11.48 -23.67 16.44
CA ALA A 156 10.19 -24.35 16.40
C ALA A 156 9.95 -24.95 17.78
N ASP A 157 9.23 -24.25 18.67
CA ASP A 157 8.37 -24.92 19.64
C ASP A 157 7.43 -23.98 20.42
N ARG A 158 6.27 -24.57 20.75
CA ARG A 158 5.13 -24.08 21.56
C ARG A 158 4.00 -23.36 20.83
N ILE A 159 3.19 -24.14 20.10
CA ILE A 159 1.73 -24.20 20.37
C ILE A 159 1.31 -25.67 20.29
N ALA A 160 1.32 -26.32 21.46
CA ALA A 160 0.53 -27.49 21.76
C ALA A 160 0.03 -27.34 23.19
N GLN A 161 -1.10 -26.64 23.35
CA GLN A 161 -2.16 -26.88 24.32
C GLN A 161 -3.33 -25.96 24.01
#